data_AF-A0A6G3SFN8-F1
#
_entry.id   AF-A0A6G3SFN8-F1
#
_cell.length_a   1.000
_cell.length_b   1.000
_cell.length_c   1.000
_cell.angle_alpha   90.00
_cell.angle_beta   90.00
_cell.angle_gamma   90.00
#
_symmetry.space_group_name_H-M   'P 1'
#
loop_
_entity.id
_entity.type
_entity.pdbx_description
1 polymer ?
#
loop_
_entity_poly.entity_id
_entity_poly.type
_entity_poly.pdbx_seq_one_letter_code
_entity_poly.pdbx_strand_id
1 'polypeptide(L)'
;ALAGRLAPGGTLALVEGGLPWRCLPRDFGFGRPGLQARGDALDEDWFAEMRDGLPDAKQDTEDWAALMTDAGLTGATSRTFLLDLPAPLSPDARELVVGLWQRRRDNFTPDVPSDDAETVARLLDPQDPQGLHQREDLFLLAAHTVHVAVKA
;
A
#
# COMPACT_ATOMS: atom_id res chain seq x y z
N ALA A 1 19.64 13.87 -3.51
CA ALA A 1 20.30 13.02 -4.54
C ALA A 1 19.55 13.02 -5.87
N LEU A 2 18.23 12.76 -5.90
CA LEU A 2 17.45 12.68 -7.16
C LEU A 2 17.25 14.04 -7.85
N ALA A 3 16.86 15.09 -7.11
CA ALA A 3 16.64 16.43 -7.67
C ALA A 3 17.88 17.00 -8.40
N GLY A 4 19.09 16.73 -7.89
CA GLY A 4 20.34 17.16 -8.51
C GLY A 4 20.72 16.42 -9.80
N ARG A 5 19.99 15.35 -10.17
CA ARG A 5 20.18 14.61 -11.43
C ARG A 5 19.30 15.12 -12.56
N LEU A 6 18.36 16.02 -12.28
CA LEU A 6 17.47 16.60 -13.28
C LEU A 6 18.18 17.73 -14.04
N ALA A 7 18.00 17.77 -15.35
CA ALA A 7 18.31 18.97 -16.14
C ALA A 7 17.36 20.12 -15.75
N PRO A 8 17.72 21.40 -16.01
CA PRO A 8 16.78 22.51 -15.86
C PRO A 8 15.49 22.27 -16.63
N GLY A 9 14.34 22.51 -16.00
CA GLY A 9 13.01 22.17 -16.50
C GLY A 9 12.59 20.70 -16.31
N GLY A 10 13.47 19.84 -15.81
CA GLY A 10 13.16 18.43 -15.52
C GLY A 10 12.17 18.29 -14.37
N THR A 11 11.26 17.32 -14.47
CA THR A 11 10.22 17.04 -13.46
C THR A 11 10.55 15.79 -12.65
N LEU A 12 10.47 15.89 -11.33
CA LEU A 12 10.41 14.72 -10.44
C LEU A 12 8.93 14.37 -10.20
N ALA A 13 8.59 13.09 -10.34
CA ALA A 13 7.29 12.55 -9.93
C ALA A 13 7.53 11.47 -8.87
N LEU A 14 6.81 11.56 -7.76
CA LEU A 14 6.84 10.61 -6.65
C LEU A 14 5.42 10.13 -6.39
N VAL A 15 5.25 8.81 -6.23
CA VAL A 15 3.95 8.20 -5.88
C VAL A 15 4.05 7.68 -4.46
N GLU A 16 3.51 8.43 -3.52
CA GLU A 16 3.55 8.10 -2.09
C GLU A 16 2.25 8.55 -1.42
N GLY A 17 1.84 7.84 -0.37
CA GLY A 17 0.60 8.09 0.36
C GLY A 17 -0.68 7.75 -0.42
N GLY A 18 -1.81 8.27 0.06
CA GLY A 18 -3.15 7.91 -0.43
C GLY A 18 -3.92 7.10 0.61
N LEU A 19 -4.61 6.04 0.17
CA LEU A 19 -5.36 5.15 1.05
C LEU A 19 -4.84 3.70 0.88
N PRO A 20 -4.67 2.94 1.97
CA PRO A 20 -4.40 1.52 1.88
C PRO A 20 -5.44 0.82 1.01
N TRP A 21 -4.99 -0.12 0.18
CA TRP A 21 -5.90 -0.85 -0.70
C TRP A 21 -6.93 -1.65 0.12
N ARG A 22 -8.13 -1.77 -0.43
CA ARG A 22 -9.23 -2.60 0.09
C ARG A 22 -9.70 -3.52 -1.02
N CYS A 23 -9.87 -4.79 -0.69
CA CYS A 23 -10.35 -5.76 -1.68
C CYS A 23 -11.32 -6.79 -1.11
N LEU A 24 -11.60 -6.72 0.19
CA LEU A 24 -12.52 -7.59 0.91
C LEU A 24 -13.58 -6.76 1.64
N PRO A 25 -14.82 -7.28 1.77
CA PRO A 25 -15.75 -6.78 2.78
C PRO A 25 -15.11 -6.83 4.17
N ARG A 26 -15.50 -5.92 5.07
CA ARG A 26 -14.98 -5.92 6.45
C ARG A 26 -15.20 -7.27 7.14
N ASP A 27 -16.38 -7.85 6.96
CA ASP A 27 -16.70 -9.21 7.37
C ASP A 27 -17.00 -10.03 6.11
N PHE A 28 -16.17 -11.04 5.85
CA PHE A 28 -16.24 -11.88 4.66
C PHE A 28 -16.61 -13.33 4.99
N GLY A 29 -17.15 -13.59 6.19
CA GLY A 29 -17.74 -14.88 6.55
C GLY A 29 -16.79 -15.89 7.20
N PHE A 30 -15.52 -15.56 7.43
CA PHE A 30 -14.62 -16.33 8.29
C PHE A 30 -13.46 -15.47 8.82
N GLY A 31 -12.76 -15.99 9.84
CA GLY A 31 -11.80 -15.21 10.59
C GLY A 31 -12.47 -14.07 11.36
N ARG A 32 -11.68 -13.16 11.92
CA ARG A 32 -12.21 -12.00 12.63
C ARG A 32 -12.45 -10.83 11.66
N PRO A 33 -13.61 -10.15 11.71
CA PRO A 33 -13.88 -8.98 10.88
C PRO A 33 -12.80 -7.91 10.99
N GLY A 34 -12.49 -7.22 9.89
CA GLY A 34 -11.52 -6.12 9.85
C GLY A 34 -10.06 -6.56 9.68
N LEU A 35 -9.81 -7.74 9.09
CA LEU A 35 -8.47 -8.27 8.85
C LEU A 35 -7.53 -7.25 8.18
N GLN A 36 -7.98 -6.58 7.12
CA GLN A 36 -7.15 -5.60 6.41
C GLN A 36 -6.76 -4.41 7.30
N ALA A 37 -7.67 -3.93 8.16
CA ALA A 37 -7.38 -2.81 9.05
C ALA A 37 -6.38 -3.19 10.17
N ARG A 38 -6.48 -4.41 10.70
CA ARG A 38 -5.48 -4.93 11.66
C ARG A 38 -4.13 -5.13 11.00
N GLY A 39 -4.11 -5.63 9.77
CA GLY A 39 -2.89 -5.71 8.98
C GLY A 39 -2.25 -4.32 8.84
N ASP A 40 -3.02 -3.31 8.46
CA ASP A 40 -2.46 -1.96 8.26
C ASP A 40 -1.84 -1.42 9.56
N ALA A 41 -2.42 -1.70 10.73
CA ALA A 41 -1.80 -1.34 12.00
C ALA A 41 -0.45 -2.05 12.23
N LEU A 42 -0.34 -3.34 11.88
CA LEU A 42 0.94 -4.06 11.96
C LEU A 42 1.98 -3.50 10.98
N ASP A 43 1.55 -3.07 9.79
CA ASP A 43 2.43 -2.44 8.80
C ASP A 43 2.98 -1.10 9.34
N GLU A 44 2.14 -0.29 10.01
CA GLU A 44 2.56 0.98 10.65
C GLU A 44 3.56 0.75 11.79
N ASP A 45 3.29 -0.22 12.68
CA ASP A 45 4.19 -0.58 13.78
C ASP A 45 5.55 -1.05 13.23
N TRP A 46 5.53 -1.95 12.24
CA TRP A 46 6.75 -2.42 11.58
C TRP A 46 7.51 -1.28 10.89
N PHE A 47 6.81 -0.37 10.21
CA PHE A 47 7.45 0.76 9.52
C PHE A 47 8.12 1.71 10.51
N ALA A 48 7.49 1.98 11.65
CA ALA A 48 8.07 2.78 12.72
C ALA A 48 9.34 2.11 13.30
N GLU A 49 9.28 0.82 13.64
CA GLU A 49 10.43 0.06 14.14
C GLU A 49 11.59 0.01 13.13
N MET A 50 11.27 -0.23 11.86
CA MET A 50 12.23 -0.25 10.78
C MET A 50 12.93 1.11 10.64
N ARG A 51 12.18 2.22 10.69
CA ARG A 51 12.74 3.57 10.61
C ARG A 51 13.65 3.89 11.80
N ASP A 52 13.24 3.53 13.01
CA ASP A 52 14.02 3.75 14.23
C ASP A 52 15.32 2.93 14.23
N GLY A 53 15.35 1.79 13.54
CA GLY A 53 16.53 0.96 13.36
C GLY A 53 17.55 1.46 12.32
N LEU A 54 17.21 2.47 11.50
CA LEU A 54 18.10 2.96 10.43
C LEU A 54 19.15 3.94 10.98
N PRO A 55 20.44 3.74 10.68
CA PRO A 55 21.48 4.69 11.07
C PRO A 55 21.27 6.03 10.37
N ASP A 56 21.49 7.12 11.09
CA ASP A 56 21.34 8.50 10.62
C ASP A 56 19.93 8.88 10.12
N ALA A 57 18.92 8.07 10.46
CA ALA A 57 17.53 8.39 10.16
C ALA A 57 17.13 9.70 10.84
N LYS A 58 16.52 10.60 10.07
CA LYS A 58 15.92 11.82 10.59
C LYS A 58 14.42 11.68 10.60
N GLN A 59 13.84 12.14 11.70
CA GLN A 59 12.41 12.37 11.79
C GLN A 59 12.12 13.64 10.99
N ASP A 60 11.28 13.51 9.96
CA ASP A 60 10.75 14.61 9.18
C ASP A 60 9.25 14.40 9.04
N THR A 61 8.53 15.51 8.98
CA THR A 61 7.09 15.45 8.66
C THR A 61 6.97 14.99 7.21
N GLU A 62 6.07 14.05 6.93
CA GLU A 62 5.77 13.57 5.58
C GLU A 62 4.97 14.59 4.75
N ASP A 63 5.38 15.86 4.79
CA ASP A 63 4.92 16.92 3.90
C ASP A 63 5.75 16.86 2.62
N TRP A 64 5.27 16.08 1.66
CA TRP A 64 5.97 15.90 0.38
C TRP A 64 6.21 17.20 -0.39
N ALA A 65 5.34 18.21 -0.26
CA ALA A 65 5.54 19.48 -0.94
C ALA A 65 6.70 20.27 -0.31
N ALA A 66 6.78 20.29 1.02
CA ALA A 66 7.91 20.87 1.75
C ALA A 66 9.22 20.10 1.44
N LEU A 67 9.20 18.77 1.51
CA LEU A 67 10.37 17.92 1.22
C LEU A 67 10.93 18.14 -0.20
N MET A 68 10.05 18.31 -1.19
CA MET A 68 10.48 18.63 -2.56
C MET A 68 11.08 20.03 -2.65
N THR A 69 10.53 21.00 -1.91
CA THR A 69 11.04 22.38 -1.86
C THR A 69 12.43 22.42 -1.21
N ASP A 70 12.62 21.71 -0.10
CA ASP A 70 13.91 21.60 0.60
C ASP A 70 14.97 20.89 -0.25
N ALA A 71 14.55 20.00 -1.15
CA ALA A 71 15.42 19.39 -2.15
C ALA A 71 15.80 20.34 -3.32
N GLY A 72 15.36 21.60 -3.29
CA GLY A 72 15.64 22.62 -4.30
C GLY A 72 14.81 22.47 -5.58
N LEU A 73 13.65 21.80 -5.49
CA LEU A 73 12.65 21.78 -6.55
C LEU A 73 11.62 22.90 -6.31
N THR A 74 10.90 23.27 -7.35
CA THR A 74 9.92 24.36 -7.32
C THR A 74 8.59 23.90 -7.90
N GLY A 75 7.51 24.63 -7.57
CA GLY A 75 6.18 24.33 -8.09
C GLY A 75 5.61 22.99 -7.62
N ALA A 76 5.95 22.57 -6.39
CA ALA A 76 5.46 21.33 -5.83
C ALA A 76 3.93 21.30 -5.80
N THR A 77 3.33 20.25 -6.35
CA THR A 77 1.88 20.04 -6.34
C THR A 77 1.56 18.55 -6.26
N SER A 78 0.34 18.23 -5.84
CA SER A 78 -0.07 16.86 -5.58
C SER A 78 -1.43 16.58 -6.20
N ARG A 79 -1.62 15.36 -6.69
CA ARG A 79 -2.92 14.90 -7.17
C ARG A 79 -3.14 13.44 -6.78
N THR A 80 -4.31 13.16 -6.22
CA THR A 80 -4.73 11.81 -5.89
C THR A 80 -5.58 11.21 -7.00
N PHE A 81 -5.33 9.95 -7.30
CA PHE A 81 -6.05 9.15 -8.29
C PHE A 81 -6.69 7.96 -7.60
N LEU A 82 -7.99 7.77 -7.82
CA LEU A 82 -8.73 6.63 -7.30
C LEU A 82 -8.73 5.50 -8.33
N LEU A 83 -8.33 4.31 -7.89
CA LEU A 83 -8.60 3.06 -8.58
C LEU A 83 -9.80 2.40 -7.90
N ASP A 84 -10.91 2.29 -8.62
CA ASP A 84 -12.14 1.65 -8.16
C ASP A 84 -12.56 0.57 -9.15
N LEU A 85 -12.27 -0.68 -8.79
CA LEU A 85 -12.67 -1.88 -9.53
C LEU A 85 -13.72 -2.61 -8.70
N PRO A 86 -15.02 -2.50 -9.03
CA PRO A 86 -16.07 -3.14 -8.27
C PRO A 86 -16.04 -4.66 -8.44
N ALA A 87 -16.66 -5.36 -7.49
CA ALA A 87 -16.89 -6.79 -7.60
C ALA A 87 -17.93 -7.11 -8.70
N PRO A 88 -17.77 -8.23 -9.44
CA PRO A 88 -16.63 -9.15 -9.40
C PRO A 88 -15.42 -8.61 -10.19
N LEU A 89 -14.20 -8.87 -9.69
CA LEU A 89 -12.98 -8.53 -10.43
C LEU A 89 -12.81 -9.37 -11.71
N SER A 90 -12.19 -8.74 -12.72
CA SER A 90 -11.65 -9.44 -13.89
C SER A 90 -10.55 -10.43 -13.48
N PRO A 91 -10.22 -11.43 -14.33
CA PRO A 91 -9.13 -12.37 -14.06
C PRO A 91 -7.80 -11.67 -13.74
N ASP A 92 -7.38 -10.71 -14.56
CA ASP A 92 -6.12 -9.99 -14.37
C ASP A 92 -6.09 -9.17 -13.05
N ALA A 93 -7.21 -8.51 -12.71
CA ALA A 93 -7.30 -7.76 -11.46
C ALA A 93 -7.31 -8.69 -10.23
N ARG A 94 -7.90 -9.88 -10.35
CA ARG A 94 -7.87 -10.90 -9.31
C ARG A 94 -6.46 -11.43 -9.10
N GLU A 95 -5.72 -11.73 -10.17
CA GLU A 95 -4.32 -12.16 -10.09
C GLU A 95 -3.45 -11.10 -9.39
N LEU A 96 -3.65 -9.82 -9.72
CA LEU A 96 -3.00 -8.71 -9.02
C LEU A 96 -3.30 -8.73 -7.52
N VAL A 97 -4.58 -8.85 -7.13
CA VAL A 97 -4.98 -8.87 -5.72
C VAL A 97 -4.38 -10.08 -4.98
N VAL A 98 -4.39 -11.26 -5.59
CA VAL A 98 -3.74 -12.44 -5.01
C VAL A 98 -2.24 -12.18 -4.79
N GLY A 99 -1.55 -11.60 -5.78
CA GLY A 99 -0.14 -11.24 -5.66
C GLY A 99 0.14 -10.24 -4.52
N LEU A 100 -0.75 -9.26 -4.31
CA LEU A 100 -0.65 -8.33 -3.18
C LEU A 100 -0.76 -9.05 -1.83
N TRP A 101 -1.69 -10.00 -1.69
CA TRP A 101 -1.83 -10.79 -0.47
C TRP A 101 -0.68 -11.78 -0.25
N GLN A 102 -0.15 -12.38 -1.31
CA GLN A 102 1.04 -13.24 -1.23
C GLN A 102 2.24 -12.45 -0.71
N ARG A 103 2.49 -11.26 -1.28
CA ARG A 103 3.55 -10.37 -0.81
C ARG A 103 3.34 -9.95 0.64
N ARG A 104 2.09 -9.70 1.05
CA ARG A 104 1.76 -9.37 2.44
C ARG A 104 2.10 -10.54 3.38
N ARG A 105 1.70 -11.76 3.04
CA ARG A 105 2.04 -12.99 3.79
C ARG A 105 3.55 -13.16 3.89
N ASP A 106 4.29 -12.94 2.81
CA ASP A 106 5.74 -13.11 2.78
C ASP A 106 6.47 -12.09 3.67
N ASN A 107 5.81 -10.98 4.01
CA ASN A 107 6.29 -9.94 4.93
C ASN A 107 5.78 -10.10 6.37
N PHE A 108 5.09 -11.20 6.72
CA PHE A 108 4.60 -11.40 8.08
C PHE A 108 5.76 -11.42 9.09
N THR A 109 5.64 -10.58 10.10
CA THR A 109 6.51 -10.60 11.27
C THR A 109 6.01 -11.66 12.27
N PRO A 110 6.86 -12.08 13.23
CA PRO A 110 6.43 -12.99 14.31
C PRO A 110 5.27 -12.47 15.15
N ASP A 111 5.02 -11.16 15.15
CA ASP A 111 3.97 -10.50 15.92
C ASP A 111 2.57 -10.59 15.28
N VAL A 112 2.50 -11.10 14.04
CA VAL A 112 1.20 -11.36 13.38
C VAL A 112 0.43 -12.42 14.18
N PRO A 113 -0.80 -12.12 14.64
CA PRO A 113 -1.62 -13.09 15.35
C PRO A 113 -1.86 -14.36 14.52
N SER A 114 -1.75 -15.53 15.16
CA SER A 114 -1.86 -16.82 14.46
C SER A 114 -3.20 -17.00 13.75
N ASP A 115 -4.29 -16.48 14.32
CA ASP A 115 -5.62 -16.52 13.73
C ASP A 115 -5.74 -15.68 12.45
N ASP A 116 -5.08 -14.52 12.41
CA ASP A 116 -4.99 -13.68 11.22
C ASP A 116 -4.09 -14.35 10.15
N ALA A 117 -2.97 -14.96 10.55
CA ALA A 117 -2.10 -15.69 9.65
C ALA A 117 -2.79 -16.90 9.01
N GLU A 118 -3.53 -17.69 9.79
CA GLU A 118 -4.37 -18.79 9.31
C GLU A 118 -5.47 -18.30 8.36
N THR A 119 -6.10 -17.16 8.67
CA THR A 119 -7.12 -16.55 7.80
C THR A 119 -6.51 -16.15 6.45
N VAL A 120 -5.31 -15.58 6.43
CA VAL A 120 -4.60 -15.23 5.18
C VAL A 120 -4.17 -16.47 4.41
N ALA A 121 -3.70 -17.52 5.09
CA ALA A 121 -3.36 -18.78 4.44
C ALA A 121 -4.58 -19.39 3.74
N ARG A 122 -5.75 -19.38 4.39
CA ARG A 122 -7.02 -19.85 3.80
C ARG A 122 -7.47 -18.96 2.63
N LEU A 123 -7.36 -17.64 2.75
CA LEU A 123 -7.67 -16.70 1.66
C LEU A 123 -6.82 -16.97 0.41
N LEU A 124 -5.57 -17.39 0.59
CA LEU A 124 -4.62 -17.67 -0.48
C LEU A 124 -4.71 -19.10 -1.05
N ASP A 125 -5.54 -19.98 -0.49
CA ASP A 125 -5.74 -21.33 -1.02
C ASP A 125 -6.53 -21.26 -2.34
N PRO A 126 -5.96 -21.69 -3.49
CA PRO A 126 -6.67 -21.69 -4.76
C PRO A 126 -7.87 -22.65 -4.81
N GLN A 127 -7.92 -23.64 -3.92
CA GLN A 127 -8.99 -24.63 -3.86
C GLN A 127 -10.13 -24.23 -2.92
N ASP A 128 -9.96 -23.21 -2.07
CA ASP A 128 -11.02 -22.76 -1.16
C ASP A 128 -12.08 -21.94 -1.92
N PRO A 129 -13.36 -22.33 -1.89
CA PRO A 129 -14.45 -21.57 -2.53
C PRO A 129 -14.64 -20.15 -1.98
N GLN A 130 -14.22 -19.89 -0.73
CA GLN A 130 -14.23 -18.57 -0.11
C GLN A 130 -12.88 -17.84 -0.24
N GLY A 131 -11.89 -18.47 -0.89
CA GLY A 131 -10.57 -17.92 -1.17
C GLY A 131 -10.59 -16.82 -2.23
N LEU A 132 -9.52 -16.04 -2.29
CA LEU A 132 -9.33 -14.91 -3.22
C LEU A 132 -9.41 -15.34 -4.70
N HIS A 133 -9.12 -16.61 -4.99
CA HIS A 133 -9.18 -17.17 -6.33
C HIS A 133 -10.61 -17.37 -6.84
N GLN A 134 -11.58 -17.58 -5.95
CA GLN A 134 -12.92 -18.05 -6.33
C GLN A 134 -14.04 -17.10 -5.89
N ARG A 135 -13.84 -16.34 -4.80
CA ARG A 135 -14.89 -15.48 -4.24
C ARG A 135 -15.38 -14.40 -5.20
N GLU A 136 -16.69 -14.14 -5.22
CA GLU A 136 -17.33 -13.22 -6.16
C GLU A 136 -17.43 -11.78 -5.65
N ASP A 137 -17.30 -11.58 -4.33
CA ASP A 137 -17.35 -10.27 -3.66
C ASP A 137 -15.97 -9.58 -3.58
N LEU A 138 -14.97 -10.09 -4.31
CA LEU A 138 -13.66 -9.48 -4.44
C LEU A 138 -13.77 -8.20 -5.27
N PHE A 139 -13.27 -7.09 -4.74
CA PHE A 139 -13.15 -5.79 -5.41
C PHE A 139 -11.70 -5.29 -5.28
N LEU A 140 -11.38 -4.13 -5.86
CA LEU A 140 -10.12 -3.43 -5.58
C LEU A 140 -10.38 -1.93 -5.53
N LEU A 141 -10.21 -1.35 -4.34
CA LEU A 141 -10.29 0.08 -4.10
C LEU A 141 -8.95 0.56 -3.55
N ALA A 142 -8.31 1.51 -4.22
CA ALA A 142 -7.06 2.12 -3.77
C ALA A 142 -7.01 3.59 -4.18
N ALA A 143 -6.28 4.40 -3.42
CA ALA A 143 -5.98 5.78 -3.81
C ALA A 143 -4.47 5.97 -3.84
N HIS A 144 -3.95 6.52 -4.94
CA HIS A 144 -2.54 6.82 -5.11
C HIS A 144 -2.35 8.33 -5.23
N THR A 145 -1.48 8.91 -4.42
CA THR A 145 -1.14 10.33 -4.54
C THR A 145 0.17 10.48 -5.30
N VAL A 146 0.13 11.31 -6.34
CA VAL A 146 1.30 11.68 -7.14
C VAL A 146 1.70 13.09 -6.76
N HIS A 147 2.92 13.25 -6.29
CA HIS A 147 3.58 14.52 -6.00
C HIS A 147 4.52 14.86 -7.16
N VAL A 148 4.47 16.08 -7.67
CA VAL A 148 5.35 16.54 -8.75
C VAL A 148 5.99 17.88 -8.42
N ALA A 149 7.24 18.05 -8.81
CA ALA A 149 7.96 19.33 -8.71
C ALA A 149 9.04 19.42 -9.80
N VAL A 150 9.45 20.65 -10.13
CA VAL A 150 10.33 20.94 -11.27
C VAL A 150 11.68 21.48 -10.80
N LYS A 151 12.75 21.05 -11.46
CA LYS A 151 14.08 21.65 -11.33
C LYS A 151 14.12 22.98 -12.06
N ALA A 152 14.28 24.06 -11.32
CA ALA A 152 14.50 25.40 -11.89
C ALA A 152 15.75 25.43 -12.80
#